data_AF-A0A257NK37-F1
#
_entry.id   AF-A0A257NK37-F1
#
_cell.length_a   1.000
_cell.length_b   1.000
_cell.length_c   1.000
_cell.angle_alpha   90.00
_cell.angle_beta   90.00
_cell.angle_gamma   90.00
#
_symmetry.space_group_name_H-M   'P 1'
#
loop_
_entity.id
_entity.type
_entity.pdbx_description
1 polymer ?
#
loop_
_entity_poly.entity_id
_entity_poly.type
_entity_poly.pdbx_seq_one_letter_code
_entity_poly.pdbx_strand_id
1 'polypeptide(L)'
;MRCADYAASGTPDVGANAVKALEGRGAALVAKGLPAGPGGAKGQIVFTAADAVAWTKAGKKVILVREETNPEDVEGMRAAVGILTARGGMTSHAALVARGWGKPCVVGCDAIRIDEKAGTITIGDKTVKVGEYLTIDGATGEVMLGQVSTVAPTISGDFAVLMGWADKVRTLKVRTNA
;
A
#
# COMPACT_ATOMS: atom_id res chain seq x y z
N MET A 1 4.94 28.60 2.23
CA MET A 1 5.89 27.58 2.68
C MET A 1 7.02 27.55 1.65
N ARG A 2 8.29 27.51 2.07
CA ARG A 2 9.36 27.22 1.10
C ARG A 2 9.24 25.74 0.71
N CYS A 3 9.58 25.36 -0.52
CA CYS A 3 9.63 23.94 -0.90
C CYS A 3 10.66 23.18 -0.06
N ALA A 4 11.72 23.85 0.39
CA ALA A 4 12.68 23.36 1.37
C ALA A 4 12.04 23.08 2.74
N ASP A 5 11.03 23.86 3.13
CA ASP A 5 10.25 23.58 4.36
C ASP A 5 9.30 22.38 4.14
N TYR A 6 8.85 22.12 2.90
CA TYR A 6 8.07 20.91 2.55
C TYR A 6 8.98 19.66 2.47
N ALA A 7 10.21 19.84 2.00
CA ALA A 7 11.28 18.86 2.12
C ALA A 7 11.67 18.60 3.59
N ALA A 8 11.33 19.49 4.52
CA ALA A 8 11.41 19.25 5.95
C ALA A 8 10.09 18.68 6.54
N SER A 9 8.96 18.76 5.81
CA SER A 9 7.64 18.26 6.25
C SER A 9 7.27 16.86 5.73
N GLY A 10 8.14 16.24 4.93
CA GLY A 10 8.08 14.81 4.60
C GLY A 10 7.33 14.45 3.32
N THR A 11 8.02 13.77 2.40
CA THR A 11 7.41 12.89 1.39
C THR A 11 8.11 11.52 1.40
N PRO A 12 7.43 10.43 1.01
CA PRO A 12 7.96 9.10 1.18
C PRO A 12 9.14 8.80 0.26
N ASP A 13 10.33 8.56 0.82
CA ASP A 13 11.40 7.87 0.11
C ASP A 13 10.96 6.41 -0.12
N VAL A 14 10.57 6.12 -1.36
CA VAL A 14 10.07 4.82 -1.82
C VAL A 14 11.20 3.84 -2.14
N GLY A 15 12.47 4.25 -2.11
CA GLY A 15 13.58 3.44 -2.62
C GLY A 15 14.43 2.72 -1.56
N ALA A 16 14.69 3.33 -0.40
CA ALA A 16 15.77 2.86 0.47
C ALA A 16 15.36 2.41 1.89
N ASN A 17 14.16 2.76 2.37
CA ASN A 17 13.79 2.56 3.77
C ASN A 17 13.11 1.22 4.11
N ALA A 18 12.92 0.32 3.14
CA ALA A 18 12.31 -0.98 3.41
C ALA A 18 13.14 -1.82 4.42
N VAL A 19 14.44 -1.58 4.56
CA VAL A 19 15.33 -2.47 5.34
C VAL A 19 15.35 -2.16 6.84
N LYS A 20 14.86 -1.01 7.33
CA LYS A 20 14.99 -0.66 8.77
C LYS A 20 13.83 -1.14 9.67
N ALA A 21 12.90 -1.94 9.15
CA ALA A 21 11.75 -2.50 9.87
C ALA A 21 11.96 -3.98 10.28
N LEU A 22 13.18 -4.37 10.67
CA LEU A 22 13.59 -5.79 10.79
C LEU A 22 13.12 -6.52 12.06
N GLU A 23 12.45 -5.86 13.00
CA GLU A 23 11.87 -6.54 14.17
C GLU A 23 10.47 -7.09 13.82
N GLY A 24 10.41 -8.39 13.48
CA GLY A 24 9.15 -9.15 13.35
C GLY A 24 8.75 -9.65 11.95
N ARG A 25 9.45 -9.26 10.87
CA ARG A 25 9.10 -9.66 9.48
C ARG A 25 9.18 -11.17 9.24
N GLY A 26 10.21 -11.85 9.73
CA GLY A 26 10.47 -13.25 9.40
C GLY A 26 9.41 -14.23 9.93
N ALA A 27 8.78 -13.94 11.07
CA ALA A 27 7.76 -14.81 11.67
C ALA A 27 6.35 -14.59 11.10
N ALA A 28 6.10 -13.41 10.51
CA ALA A 28 4.79 -13.00 10.02
C ALA A 28 4.63 -13.10 8.49
N LEU A 29 5.74 -13.21 7.73
CA LEU A 29 5.72 -13.37 6.28
C LEU A 29 4.99 -14.67 5.92
N VAL A 30 3.95 -14.55 5.09
CA VAL A 30 3.13 -15.69 4.68
C VAL A 30 3.11 -15.90 3.18
N ALA A 31 3.27 -14.84 2.40
CA ALA A 31 3.36 -14.95 0.95
C ALA A 31 4.20 -13.81 0.36
N LYS A 32 4.59 -14.00 -0.89
CA LYS A 32 5.25 -12.99 -1.69
C LYS A 32 4.59 -12.94 -3.07
N GLY A 33 4.27 -11.75 -3.53
CA GLY A 33 3.78 -11.46 -4.87
C GLY A 33 4.72 -10.51 -5.60
N LEU A 34 4.20 -9.88 -6.65
CA LEU A 34 4.91 -8.89 -7.44
C LEU A 34 4.76 -7.48 -6.84
N PRO A 35 5.87 -6.72 -6.70
CA PRO A 35 5.84 -5.38 -6.15
C PRO A 35 5.27 -4.38 -7.16
N ALA A 36 3.96 -4.10 -7.06
CA ALA A 36 3.29 -3.19 -7.97
C ALA A 36 3.35 -1.74 -7.48
N GLY A 37 2.97 -1.44 -6.24
CA GLY A 37 2.86 -0.08 -5.73
C GLY A 37 3.77 0.14 -4.53
N PRO A 38 4.63 1.18 -4.50
CA PRO A 38 5.59 1.34 -3.42
C PRO A 38 4.91 1.67 -2.09
N GLY A 39 5.57 1.28 -0.99
CA GLY A 39 5.16 1.59 0.39
C GLY A 39 4.53 0.41 1.13
N GLY A 40 4.32 0.58 2.43
CA GLY A 40 3.70 -0.41 3.31
C GLY A 40 2.29 0.00 3.74
N ALA A 41 1.33 -0.92 3.65
CA ALA A 41 -0.04 -0.72 4.11
C ALA A 41 -0.42 -1.79 5.12
N LYS A 42 -1.15 -1.39 6.18
CA LYS A 42 -1.75 -2.29 7.15
C LYS A 42 -3.23 -1.98 7.32
N GLY A 43 -4.07 -3.01 7.35
CA GLY A 43 -5.51 -2.84 7.46
C GLY A 43 -6.24 -4.16 7.57
N GLN A 44 -7.55 -4.05 7.75
CA GLN A 44 -8.46 -5.18 7.80
C GLN A 44 -8.79 -5.67 6.39
N ILE A 45 -8.84 -6.98 6.20
CA ILE A 45 -9.14 -7.59 4.91
C ILE A 45 -10.61 -7.38 4.55
N VAL A 46 -10.84 -6.95 3.31
CA VAL A 46 -12.17 -6.88 2.67
C VAL A 46 -12.09 -7.45 1.26
N PHE A 47 -13.15 -8.14 0.82
CA PHE A 47 -13.20 -8.78 -0.50
C PHE A 47 -14.00 -7.99 -1.53
N THR A 48 -14.82 -7.04 -1.11
CA THR A 48 -15.68 -6.27 -2.02
C THR A 48 -15.32 -4.79 -1.99
N ALA A 49 -15.47 -4.12 -3.14
CA ALA A 49 -15.28 -2.68 -3.23
C ALA A 49 -16.27 -1.91 -2.35
N ALA A 50 -17.52 -2.40 -2.25
CA ALA A 50 -18.55 -1.81 -1.41
C ALA A 50 -18.17 -1.84 0.08
N ASP A 51 -17.68 -2.98 0.57
CA ASP A 51 -17.20 -3.11 1.96
C ASP A 51 -16.00 -2.23 2.22
N ALA A 52 -15.06 -2.14 1.26
CA ALA A 52 -13.91 -1.25 1.37
C ALA A 52 -14.35 0.21 1.59
N VAL A 53 -15.32 0.69 0.82
CA VAL A 53 -15.87 2.04 0.97
C VAL A 53 -16.61 2.21 2.30
N ALA A 54 -17.47 1.26 2.67
CA ALA A 54 -18.25 1.33 3.90
C ALA A 54 -17.37 1.34 5.16
N TRP A 55 -16.36 0.48 5.21
CA TRP A 55 -15.45 0.36 6.35
C TRP A 55 -14.51 1.56 6.43
N THR A 56 -14.05 2.08 5.30
CA THR A 56 -13.27 3.31 5.26
C THR A 56 -14.08 4.50 5.75
N LYS A 57 -15.37 4.60 5.38
CA LYS A 57 -16.29 5.61 5.92
C LYS A 57 -16.50 5.48 7.43
N ALA A 58 -16.44 4.26 7.95
CA ALA A 58 -16.46 3.98 9.39
C ALA A 58 -15.11 4.24 10.09
N GLY A 59 -14.11 4.81 9.39
CA GLY A 59 -12.79 5.16 9.95
C GLY A 59 -11.82 3.99 10.07
N LYS A 60 -12.15 2.82 9.52
CA LYS A 60 -11.27 1.65 9.53
C LYS A 60 -10.28 1.69 8.37
N LYS A 61 -9.06 1.20 8.60
CA LYS A 61 -8.08 0.98 7.53
C LYS A 61 -8.34 -0.39 6.92
N VAL A 62 -8.48 -0.45 5.60
CA VAL A 62 -8.82 -1.70 4.89
C VAL A 62 -7.84 -2.03 3.77
N ILE A 63 -7.60 -3.32 3.59
CA ILE A 63 -6.86 -3.86 2.44
C ILE A 63 -7.86 -4.60 1.56
N LEU A 64 -8.00 -4.14 0.32
CA LEU A 64 -8.85 -4.78 -0.66
C LEU A 64 -8.11 -5.99 -1.24
N VAL A 65 -8.65 -7.17 -1.01
CA VAL A 65 -8.10 -8.43 -1.53
C VAL A 65 -9.05 -8.98 -2.58
N ARG A 66 -8.56 -9.17 -3.81
CA ARG A 66 -9.36 -9.62 -4.96
C ARG A 66 -8.58 -10.65 -5.76
N GLU A 67 -9.25 -11.52 -6.51
CA GLU A 67 -8.54 -12.41 -7.44
C GLU A 67 -7.92 -11.58 -8.58
N GLU A 68 -8.74 -10.74 -9.20
CA GLU A 68 -8.38 -9.69 -10.15
C GLU A 68 -9.26 -8.46 -9.88
N THR A 69 -8.78 -7.27 -10.23
CA THR A 69 -9.56 -6.03 -10.09
C THR A 69 -10.18 -5.63 -11.42
N ASN A 70 -11.42 -5.14 -11.38
CA ASN A 70 -12.12 -4.60 -12.54
C ASN A 70 -12.27 -3.07 -12.45
N PRO A 71 -12.64 -2.38 -13.54
CA PRO A 71 -12.95 -0.95 -13.51
C PRO A 71 -14.06 -0.57 -12.53
N GLU A 72 -15.02 -1.47 -12.25
CA GLU A 72 -16.04 -1.23 -11.21
C GLU A 72 -15.47 -1.16 -9.78
N ASP A 73 -14.29 -1.74 -9.54
CA ASP A 73 -13.67 -1.79 -8.21
C ASP A 73 -12.94 -0.48 -7.84
N VAL A 74 -12.90 0.51 -8.75
CA VAL A 74 -12.13 1.77 -8.62
C VAL A 74 -12.46 2.53 -7.34
N GLU A 75 -13.73 2.61 -6.93
CA GLU A 75 -14.11 3.29 -5.69
C GLU A 75 -13.55 2.58 -4.45
N GLY A 76 -13.61 1.25 -4.44
CA GLY A 76 -13.06 0.41 -3.37
C GLY A 76 -11.54 0.48 -3.32
N MET A 77 -10.88 0.40 -4.47
CA MET A 77 -9.42 0.56 -4.60
C MET A 77 -8.95 1.93 -4.09
N ARG A 78 -9.74 2.99 -4.35
CA ARG A 78 -9.43 4.34 -3.87
C ARG A 78 -9.62 4.47 -2.36
N ALA A 79 -10.64 3.84 -1.79
CA ALA A 79 -10.92 3.85 -0.36
C ALA A 79 -9.88 3.03 0.43
N ALA A 80 -9.45 1.87 -0.09
CA ALA A 80 -8.52 0.99 0.58
C ALA A 80 -7.13 1.61 0.80
N VAL A 81 -6.47 1.30 1.92
CA VAL A 81 -5.09 1.76 2.18
C VAL A 81 -4.05 0.96 1.39
N GLY A 82 -4.41 -0.23 0.91
CA GLY A 82 -3.59 -1.08 0.08
C GLY A 82 -4.42 -2.08 -0.70
N ILE A 83 -3.83 -2.64 -1.75
CA ILE A 83 -4.50 -3.57 -2.66
C ILE A 83 -3.64 -4.83 -2.79
N LEU A 84 -4.29 -5.98 -2.74
CA LEU A 84 -3.66 -7.28 -2.92
C LEU A 84 -4.44 -8.10 -3.95
N THR A 85 -3.76 -8.59 -4.98
CA THR A 85 -4.38 -9.50 -5.95
C THR A 85 -3.71 -10.85 -6.02
N ALA A 86 -4.52 -11.91 -6.15
CA ALA A 86 -4.00 -13.27 -6.34
C ALA A 86 -3.41 -13.43 -7.75
N ARG A 87 -4.07 -12.87 -8.78
CA ARG A 87 -3.60 -12.90 -10.16
C ARG A 87 -3.26 -11.49 -10.66
N GLY A 88 -2.67 -11.46 -11.85
CA GLY A 88 -2.28 -10.24 -12.55
C GLY A 88 -0.78 -9.95 -12.48
N GLY A 89 -0.27 -9.31 -13.54
CA GLY A 89 1.13 -8.93 -13.65
C GLY A 89 1.40 -7.47 -13.28
N MET A 90 2.65 -7.05 -13.47
CA MET A 90 3.12 -5.67 -13.26
C MET A 90 2.42 -4.62 -14.14
N THR A 91 1.76 -5.07 -15.21
CA THR A 91 0.98 -4.26 -16.16
C THR A 91 -0.53 -4.47 -16.02
N SER A 92 -0.98 -5.17 -14.96
CA SER A 92 -2.40 -5.38 -14.69
C SER A 92 -3.11 -4.08 -14.29
N HIS A 93 -4.45 -4.11 -14.37
CA HIS A 93 -5.31 -3.00 -13.93
C HIS A 93 -4.96 -2.54 -12.51
N ALA A 94 -4.89 -3.47 -11.55
CA ALA A 94 -4.52 -3.18 -10.15
C ALA A 94 -3.17 -2.48 -10.04
N ALA A 95 -2.16 -2.95 -10.78
CA ALA A 95 -0.82 -2.41 -10.71
C ALA A 95 -0.73 -0.98 -11.26
N LEU A 96 -1.32 -0.73 -12.43
CA LEU A 96 -1.27 0.59 -13.07
C LEU A 96 -2.04 1.64 -12.26
N VAL A 97 -3.24 1.28 -11.79
CA VAL A 97 -4.10 2.18 -11.01
C VAL A 97 -3.47 2.50 -9.65
N ALA A 98 -2.96 1.49 -8.94
CA ALA A 98 -2.35 1.71 -7.63
C ALA A 98 -1.07 2.56 -7.71
N ARG A 99 -0.24 2.37 -8.75
CA ARG A 99 0.93 3.23 -9.03
C ARG A 99 0.52 4.67 -9.27
N GLY A 100 -0.50 4.89 -10.08
CA GLY A 100 -1.02 6.23 -10.37
C GLY A 100 -1.48 6.98 -9.13
N TRP A 101 -1.93 6.27 -8.10
CA TRP A 101 -2.38 6.85 -6.84
C TRP A 101 -1.35 6.79 -5.70
N GLY A 102 -0.16 6.22 -5.94
CA GLY A 102 0.86 6.05 -4.91
C GLY A 102 0.42 5.15 -3.75
N LYS A 103 -0.47 4.18 -4.01
CA LYS A 103 -0.95 3.23 -2.99
C LYS A 103 -0.09 1.96 -2.99
N PRO A 104 0.22 1.40 -1.80
CA PRO A 104 0.83 0.09 -1.67
C PRO A 104 0.00 -0.98 -2.39
N CYS A 105 0.65 -1.73 -3.28
CA CYS A 105 -0.02 -2.75 -4.06
C CYS A 105 0.89 -3.94 -4.32
N VAL A 106 0.37 -5.13 -4.05
CA VAL A 106 1.01 -6.40 -4.35
C VAL A 106 0.08 -7.16 -5.29
N VAL A 107 0.59 -7.58 -6.44
CA VAL A 107 -0.21 -8.29 -7.46
C VAL A 107 0.38 -9.66 -7.76
N GLY A 108 -0.42 -10.57 -8.32
CA GLY A 108 0.09 -11.88 -8.74
C GLY A 108 0.63 -12.70 -7.59
N CYS A 109 -0.05 -12.70 -6.44
CA CYS A 109 0.32 -13.53 -5.31
C CYS A 109 -0.31 -14.93 -5.42
N ASP A 110 0.30 -15.80 -6.23
CA ASP A 110 -0.21 -17.15 -6.54
C ASP A 110 -0.38 -18.05 -5.30
N ALA A 111 0.33 -17.74 -4.22
CA ALA A 111 0.23 -18.45 -2.95
C ALA A 111 -1.10 -18.21 -2.20
N ILE A 112 -1.87 -17.21 -2.63
CA ILE A 112 -3.12 -16.77 -1.99
C ILE A 112 -4.30 -17.37 -2.73
N ARG A 113 -5.11 -18.15 -2.02
CA ARG A 113 -6.41 -18.62 -2.51
C ARG A 113 -7.52 -17.84 -1.85
N ILE A 114 -8.34 -17.18 -2.66
CA ILE A 114 -9.45 -16.36 -2.20
C ILE A 114 -10.74 -17.15 -2.38
N ASP A 115 -11.48 -17.32 -1.30
CA ASP A 115 -12.85 -17.83 -1.34
C ASP A 115 -13.80 -16.68 -0.97
N GLU A 116 -14.33 -16.02 -2.00
CA GLU A 116 -15.26 -14.89 -1.83
C GLU A 116 -16.58 -15.32 -1.17
N LYS A 117 -17.01 -16.58 -1.33
CA LYS A 117 -18.25 -17.08 -0.75
C LYS A 117 -18.09 -17.36 0.74
N ALA A 118 -16.97 -17.94 1.13
CA ALA A 118 -16.65 -18.21 2.53
C ALA A 118 -16.12 -16.95 3.25
N GLY A 119 -15.72 -15.91 2.52
CA GLY A 119 -15.10 -14.71 3.09
C GLY A 119 -13.75 -15.03 3.73
N THR A 120 -12.97 -15.91 3.10
CA THR A 120 -11.69 -16.37 3.63
C THR A 120 -10.60 -16.34 2.57
N ILE A 121 -9.39 -16.03 3.03
CA ILE A 121 -8.15 -16.25 2.27
C ILE A 121 -7.40 -17.40 2.90
N THR A 122 -6.86 -18.28 2.07
CA THR A 122 -5.95 -19.33 2.47
C THR A 122 -4.56 -19.06 1.91
N ILE A 123 -3.55 -19.03 2.78
CA ILE A 123 -2.13 -18.84 2.43
C ILE A 123 -1.34 -19.99 3.05
N GLY A 124 -0.96 -20.98 2.23
CA GLY A 124 -0.42 -22.25 2.73
C GLY A 124 -1.40 -22.93 3.67
N ASP A 125 -1.00 -23.16 4.91
CA ASP A 125 -1.82 -23.81 5.95
C ASP A 125 -2.62 -22.83 6.82
N LYS A 126 -2.52 -21.52 6.54
CA LYS A 126 -3.18 -20.48 7.34
C LYS A 126 -4.42 -19.96 6.63
N THR A 127 -5.54 -19.91 7.34
CA THR A 127 -6.79 -19.31 6.87
C THR A 127 -7.04 -18.00 7.62
N VAL A 128 -7.34 -16.95 6.88
CA VAL A 128 -7.60 -15.60 7.38
C VAL A 128 -8.99 -15.17 6.95
N LYS A 129 -9.79 -14.62 7.86
CA LYS A 129 -11.15 -14.17 7.58
C LYS A 129 -11.22 -12.68 7.24
N VAL A 130 -12.35 -12.27 6.64
CA VAL A 130 -12.74 -10.85 6.57
C VAL A 130 -12.58 -10.20 7.93
N GLY A 131 -11.99 -9.00 7.95
CA GLY A 131 -11.85 -8.20 9.16
C GLY A 131 -10.59 -8.45 9.98
N GLU A 132 -9.87 -9.53 9.71
CA GLU A 132 -8.54 -9.74 10.28
C GLU A 132 -7.51 -8.79 9.67
N TYR A 133 -6.45 -8.53 10.43
CA TYR A 133 -5.40 -7.61 10.00
C TYR A 133 -4.39 -8.29 9.08
N LEU A 134 -4.08 -7.60 7.99
CA LEU A 134 -3.04 -7.94 7.06
C LEU A 134 -2.12 -6.74 6.89
N THR A 135 -0.83 -7.01 6.67
CA THR A 135 0.15 -5.99 6.28
C THR A 135 0.77 -6.40 4.96
N ILE A 136 0.85 -5.46 4.02
CA ILE A 136 1.51 -5.63 2.73
C ILE A 136 2.64 -4.62 2.56
N ASP A 137 3.72 -5.04 1.94
CA ASP A 137 4.81 -4.17 1.49
C ASP A 137 4.87 -4.27 -0.04
N GLY A 138 4.37 -3.24 -0.72
CA GLY A 138 4.34 -3.22 -2.17
C GLY A 138 5.67 -2.81 -2.83
N ALA A 139 6.69 -2.44 -2.05
CA ALA A 139 8.04 -2.26 -2.57
C ALA A 139 8.78 -3.60 -2.70
N THR A 140 8.60 -4.50 -1.74
CA THR A 140 9.24 -5.84 -1.74
C THR A 140 8.33 -6.95 -2.27
N GLY A 141 7.02 -6.71 -2.33
CA GLY A 141 6.00 -7.69 -2.71
C GLY A 141 5.60 -8.62 -1.54
N GLU A 142 5.98 -8.30 -0.31
CA GLU A 142 5.75 -9.15 0.85
C GLU A 142 4.34 -9.00 1.43
N VAL A 143 3.75 -10.13 1.82
CA VAL A 143 2.45 -10.21 2.50
C VAL A 143 2.67 -10.83 3.87
N MET A 144 2.25 -10.12 4.91
CA MET A 144 2.49 -10.46 6.31
C MET A 144 1.17 -10.51 7.09
N LEU A 145 1.01 -11.51 7.94
CA LEU A 145 -0.15 -11.59 8.83
C LEU A 145 -0.03 -10.64 10.03
N GLY A 146 -1.17 -10.08 10.42
CA GLY A 146 -1.28 -9.20 11.57
C GLY A 146 -0.84 -7.77 11.27
N GLN A 147 -0.56 -7.03 12.35
CA GLN A 147 -0.17 -5.62 12.29
C GLN A 147 1.34 -5.51 12.45
N VAL A 148 2.06 -5.40 11.35
CA VAL A 148 3.49 -5.10 11.41
C VAL A 148 3.68 -3.59 11.56
N SER A 149 4.63 -3.17 12.40
CA SER A 149 4.96 -1.76 12.60
C SER A 149 5.56 -1.18 11.32
N THR A 150 4.86 -0.22 10.72
CA THR A 150 5.35 0.56 9.58
C THR A 150 6.23 1.69 10.07
N VAL A 151 7.41 1.85 9.47
CA VAL A 151 8.30 2.97 9.75
C VAL A 151 7.87 4.16 8.90
N ALA A 152 7.79 5.35 9.51
CA ALA A 152 7.56 6.58 8.76
C ALA A 152 8.76 6.82 7.83
N PRO A 153 8.54 7.15 6.56
CA PRO A 153 9.64 7.34 5.62
C PRO A 153 10.55 8.47 6.11
N THR A 154 11.86 8.23 6.10
CA THR A 154 12.86 9.27 6.35
C THR A 154 13.25 9.94 5.03
N ILE A 155 13.55 11.23 5.10
CA ILE A 155 13.85 12.07 3.94
C ILE A 155 15.33 11.91 3.59
N SER A 156 15.64 11.58 2.34
CA SER A 156 17.01 11.50 1.85
C SER A 156 17.57 12.88 1.51
N GLY A 157 18.89 13.05 1.63
CA GLY A 157 19.57 14.32 1.36
C GLY A 157 19.37 14.82 -0.08
N ASP A 158 19.25 13.91 -1.04
CA ASP A 158 19.08 14.23 -2.47
C ASP A 158 17.75 14.95 -2.75
N PHE A 159 16.69 14.58 -2.03
CA PHE A 159 15.39 15.25 -2.14
C PHE A 159 15.48 16.71 -1.67
N ALA A 160 16.22 16.96 -0.59
CA ALA A 160 16.44 18.33 -0.10
C ALA A 160 17.25 19.17 -1.09
N VAL A 161 18.23 18.58 -1.78
CA VAL A 161 19.00 19.26 -2.84
C VAL A 161 18.10 19.65 -4.00
N LEU A 162 17.27 18.71 -4.50
CA LEU A 162 16.32 18.98 -5.59
C LEU A 162 15.31 20.06 -5.20
N MET A 163 14.73 19.98 -4.00
CA MET A 163 13.78 20.98 -3.51
C MET A 163 14.44 22.35 -3.33
N GLY A 164 15.72 22.38 -2.95
CA GLY A 164 16.53 23.60 -2.92
C GLY A 164 16.72 24.23 -4.31
N TRP A 165 16.89 23.44 -5.37
CA TRP A 165 16.91 23.95 -6.73
C TRP A 165 15.54 24.47 -7.18
N ALA A 166 14.47 23.71 -6.88
CA ALA A 166 13.11 24.09 -7.24
C ALA A 166 12.68 25.42 -6.58
N ASP A 167 13.07 25.63 -5.32
CA ASP A 167 12.80 26.88 -4.59
C ASP A 167 13.48 28.10 -5.20
N LYS A 168 14.68 27.93 -5.78
CA LYS A 168 15.44 29.02 -6.40
C LYS A 168 14.81 29.52 -7.69
N VAL A 169 14.11 28.64 -8.42
CA VAL A 169 13.54 28.95 -9.74
C VAL A 169 12.06 29.34 -9.64
N ARG A 170 11.32 28.83 -8.64
CA ARG A 170 9.88 29.09 -8.58
C ARG A 170 9.55 30.56 -8.32
N THR A 171 8.58 31.06 -9.06
CA THR A 171 7.96 32.39 -8.83
C THR A 171 6.67 32.26 -8.00
N LEU A 172 5.94 31.16 -8.18
CA LEU A 172 4.72 30.87 -7.43
C LEU A 172 5.03 30.45 -5.98
N LYS A 173 4.22 30.95 -5.04
CA LYS A 173 4.27 30.54 -3.63
C LYS A 173 3.40 29.31 -3.40
N VAL A 174 3.98 28.25 -2.82
CA VAL A 174 3.24 27.06 -2.39
C VAL A 174 2.76 27.26 -0.95
N ARG A 175 1.48 27.02 -0.69
CA ARG A 175 0.86 27.04 0.63
C ARG A 175 0.18 25.71 0.89
N THR A 176 0.07 25.34 2.15
CA THR A 176 -0.70 24.18 2.62
C THR A 176 -2.05 24.66 3.13
N ASN A 177 -3.11 23.89 2.86
CA ASN A 177 -4.38 24.01 3.55
C ASN A 177 -4.32 23.07 4.75
N ALA A 178 -3.90 23.61 5.89
CA ALA A 178 -3.80 22.89 7.16
C ALA A 178 -4.72 23.55 8.19
#